data_AF-A0A7W1JKC6-F1
#
_entry.id   AF-A0A7W1JKC6-F1
#
_cell.length_a   1.000
_cell.length_b   1.000
_cell.length_c   1.000
_cell.angle_alpha   90.00
_cell.angle_beta   90.00
_cell.angle_gamma   90.00
#
_symmetry.space_group_name_H-M   'P 1'
#
loop_
_entity.id
_entity.type
_entity.pdbx_description
1 polymer ?
#
loop_
_entity_poly.entity_id
_entity_poly.type
_entity_poly.pdbx_seq_one_letter_code
_entity_poly.pdbx_strand_id
1 'polypeptide(L)'
;MFGLEDQKKKKQPEEFVFDLEKELKNPQKNREIKQKVEAKIQKIKDQLRSGENQSDFDRFGTLLHGYNALMKVISRFGTKK
;
A
#
# COMPACT_ATOMS: atom_id res chain seq x y z
N MET A 1 27.15 15.84 -45.62
CA MET A 1 27.30 15.61 -44.17
C MET A 1 25.95 15.82 -43.52
N PHE A 2 25.36 14.79 -42.93
CA PHE A 2 24.15 14.91 -42.12
C PHE A 2 24.45 14.18 -40.81
N GLY A 3 24.68 14.97 -39.76
CA GLY A 3 25.09 14.47 -38.45
C GLY A 3 23.99 13.62 -37.84
N LEU A 4 24.30 12.34 -37.63
CA LEU A 4 23.63 11.47 -36.67
C LEU A 4 24.04 11.92 -35.27
N GLU A 5 23.73 13.16 -34.92
CA GLU A 5 23.92 13.65 -33.57
C GLU A 5 22.94 12.91 -32.67
N ASP A 6 23.49 12.16 -31.73
CA ASP A 6 22.83 11.21 -30.87
C ASP A 6 21.47 11.74 -30.40
N GLN A 7 20.40 11.07 -30.84
CA GLN A 7 19.13 11.09 -30.13
C GLN A 7 19.35 10.40 -28.78
N LYS A 8 20.04 11.10 -27.87
CA LYS A 8 20.06 10.79 -26.45
C LYS A 8 18.59 10.72 -26.04
N LYS A 9 18.08 9.49 -25.92
CA LYS A 9 16.77 9.19 -25.34
C LYS A 9 16.65 10.09 -24.12
N LYS A 10 15.80 11.12 -24.21
CA LYS A 10 15.51 12.01 -23.08
C LYS A 10 15.21 11.08 -21.92
N LYS A 11 16.10 11.02 -20.92
CA LYS A 11 15.83 10.29 -19.68
C LYS A 11 14.52 10.90 -19.20
N GLN A 12 13.45 10.11 -19.21
CA GLN A 12 12.18 10.56 -18.67
C GLN A 12 12.49 11.06 -17.25
N PRO A 13 11.97 12.23 -16.85
CA PRO A 13 12.17 12.71 -15.50
C PRO A 13 11.78 11.57 -14.57
N GLU A 14 12.70 11.15 -13.68
CA GLU A 14 12.41 10.07 -12.74
C GLU A 14 11.19 10.52 -11.93
N GLU A 15 10.06 9.83 -12.15
CA GLU A 15 8.85 10.10 -11.38
C GLU A 15 9.20 9.95 -9.91
N PHE A 16 8.75 10.89 -9.09
CA PHE A 16 8.97 10.81 -7.66
C PHE A 16 8.24 9.55 -7.13
N VAL A 17 9.02 8.56 -6.67
CA VAL A 17 8.52 7.32 -6.11
C VAL A 17 8.76 7.32 -4.61
N PHE A 18 7.71 7.11 -3.83
CA PHE A 18 7.84 6.97 -2.38
C PHE A 18 8.63 5.70 -2.02
N ASP A 19 9.36 5.71 -0.92
CA ASP A 19 10.15 4.54 -0.52
C ASP A 19 9.27 3.31 -0.26
N LEU A 20 8.08 3.51 0.30
CA LEU A 20 7.08 2.45 0.46
C LEU A 20 6.67 1.83 -0.89
N GLU A 21 6.55 2.63 -1.95
CA GLU A 21 6.20 2.11 -3.29
C GLU A 21 7.36 1.31 -3.89
N LYS A 22 8.61 1.68 -3.62
CA LYS A 22 9.78 0.87 -3.98
C LYS A 22 9.77 -0.46 -3.23
N GLU A 23 9.46 -0.45 -1.94
CA GLU A 23 9.36 -1.66 -1.12
C GLU A 23 8.22 -2.57 -1.57
N LEU A 24 7.05 -2.03 -1.91
CA LEU A 24 5.87 -2.78 -2.34
C LEU A 24 6.04 -3.46 -3.71
N LYS A 25 6.99 -2.99 -4.54
CA LYS A 25 7.40 -3.69 -5.77
C LYS A 25 8.15 -5.00 -5.47
N ASN A 26 8.77 -5.14 -4.29
CA ASN A 26 9.39 -6.40 -3.89
C ASN A 26 8.30 -7.39 -3.43
N PRO A 27 8.14 -8.57 -4.08
CA PRO A 27 7.08 -9.52 -3.74
C PRO A 27 7.12 -10.02 -2.29
N GLN A 28 8.30 -10.16 -1.70
CA GLN A 28 8.46 -10.64 -0.32
C GLN A 28 8.02 -9.58 0.68
N LYS A 29 8.46 -8.33 0.48
CA LYS A 29 8.05 -7.19 1.32
C LYS A 29 6.57 -6.88 1.19
N ASN A 30 6.03 -6.97 -0.03
CA ASN A 30 4.59 -6.83 -0.26
C ASN A 30 3.78 -7.84 0.57
N ARG A 31 4.16 -9.13 0.53
CA ARG A 31 3.49 -10.17 1.34
C ARG A 31 3.62 -9.89 2.84
N GLU A 32 4.80 -9.50 3.30
CA GLU A 32 5.07 -9.18 4.71
C GLU A 32 4.17 -8.02 5.21
N ILE A 33 4.12 -6.93 4.45
CA ILE A 33 3.31 -5.75 4.76
C ILE A 33 1.83 -6.11 4.72
N LYS A 34 1.40 -6.87 3.69
CA LYS A 34 0.03 -7.33 3.55
C LYS A 34 -0.43 -8.15 4.76
N GLN A 35 0.36 -9.13 5.19
CA GLN A 35 0.07 -9.95 6.37
C GLN A 35 -0.03 -9.10 7.65
N LYS A 36 0.88 -8.13 7.83
CA LYS A 36 0.83 -7.19 8.96
C LYS A 36 -0.46 -6.37 8.96
N VAL A 37 -0.89 -5.89 7.80
CA VAL A 37 -2.15 -5.13 7.66
C VAL A 37 -3.36 -6.03 7.92
N GLU A 38 -3.38 -7.26 7.40
CA GLU A 38 -4.46 -8.24 7.67
C GLU A 38 -4.60 -8.56 9.15
N ALA A 39 -3.47 -8.80 9.84
CA ALA A 39 -3.46 -9.07 11.28
C ALA A 39 -4.04 -7.89 12.08
N LYS A 40 -3.70 -6.65 11.70
CA LYS A 40 -4.27 -5.45 12.33
C LYS A 40 -5.77 -5.32 12.07
N ILE A 41 -6.23 -5.57 10.84
CA ILE A 41 -7.65 -5.56 10.50
C ILE A 41 -8.43 -6.56 11.36
N GLN A 42 -7.92 -7.78 11.55
CA GLN A 42 -8.58 -8.77 12.39
C GLN A 42 -8.63 -8.32 13.85
N LYS A 43 -7.52 -7.83 14.40
CA LYS A 43 -7.50 -7.29 15.77
C LYS A 43 -8.54 -6.19 15.99
N ILE A 44 -8.71 -5.29 15.02
CA ILE A 44 -9.71 -4.22 15.10
C ILE A 44 -11.13 -4.79 15.05
N LYS A 45 -11.39 -5.77 14.16
CA LYS A 45 -12.69 -6.44 14.08
C LYS A 45 -13.03 -7.17 15.37
N ASP A 46 -12.06 -7.80 16.01
CA ASP A 46 -12.27 -8.52 17.27
C ASP A 46 -12.61 -7.55 18.41
N GLN A 47 -11.96 -6.37 18.46
CA GLN A 47 -12.33 -5.33 19.43
C GLN A 47 -13.69 -4.68 19.12
N LEU A 48 -14.07 -4.52 17.85
CA LEU A 48 -15.40 -4.07 17.49
C LEU A 48 -16.49 -5.08 17.88
N ARG A 49 -16.18 -6.38 17.84
CA ARG A 49 -17.09 -7.47 18.24
C ARG A 49 -17.23 -7.61 19.75
N SER A 50 -16.18 -7.33 20.52
CA SER A 50 -16.26 -7.41 22.00
C SER A 50 -17.19 -6.34 22.57
N GLY A 51 -17.38 -5.21 21.87
CA GLY A 51 -18.41 -4.23 22.19
C GLY A 51 -18.21 -3.50 23.53
N GLU A 52 -17.03 -3.62 24.13
CA GLU A 52 -16.79 -3.17 25.51
C GLU A 52 -16.84 -1.64 25.68
N ASN A 53 -16.54 -0.85 24.64
CA ASN A 53 -16.47 0.61 24.73
C ASN A 53 -17.13 1.33 23.53
N GLN A 54 -18.33 1.87 23.75
CA GLN A 54 -19.09 2.62 22.74
C GLN A 54 -18.36 3.89 22.26
N SER A 55 -17.55 4.53 23.12
CA SER A 55 -16.77 5.72 22.77
C SER A 55 -15.63 5.46 21.77
N ASP A 56 -15.09 4.24 21.77
CA ASP A 56 -14.01 3.85 20.87
C ASP A 56 -14.52 3.14 19.61
N PHE A 57 -15.81 2.78 19.57
CA PHE A 57 -16.42 2.10 18.43
C PHE A 57 -16.26 2.91 17.13
N ASP A 58 -16.58 4.20 17.15
CA ASP A 58 -16.44 5.08 15.99
C ASP A 58 -14.99 5.25 15.54
N ARG A 59 -14.05 5.27 16.51
CA ARG A 59 -12.61 5.34 16.23
C ARG A 59 -12.11 4.07 15.57
N PHE A 60 -12.51 2.91 16.10
CA PHE A 60 -12.17 1.62 15.50
C PHE A 60 -12.82 1.43 14.13
N GLY A 61 -14.04 1.93 13.91
CA GLY A 61 -14.69 1.97 12.60
C GLY A 61 -13.90 2.79 11.58
N THR A 62 -13.47 3.99 11.98
CA THR A 62 -12.63 4.87 11.15
C THR A 62 -11.28 4.22 10.83
N LEU A 63 -10.63 3.65 11.84
CA LEU A 63 -9.34 2.97 11.71
C LEU A 63 -9.45 1.74 10.79
N LEU A 64 -10.51 0.93 10.93
CA LEU A 64 -10.80 -0.20 10.07
C LEU A 64 -10.97 0.24 8.61
N HIS A 65 -11.68 1.35 8.38
CA HIS A 65 -11.85 1.89 7.02
C HIS A 65 -10.50 2.31 6.42
N GLY A 66 -9.65 2.97 7.20
CA GLY A 66 -8.30 3.36 6.79
C GLY A 66 -7.42 2.14 6.42
N TYR A 67 -7.41 1.10 7.25
CA TYR A 67 -6.66 -0.12 6.94
C TYR A 67 -7.21 -0.87 5.72
N ASN A 68 -8.53 -0.87 5.51
CA ASN A 68 -9.14 -1.43 4.29
C ASN A 68 -8.73 -0.64 3.04
N ALA A 69 -8.65 0.69 3.12
CA ALA A 69 -8.16 1.52 2.02
C ALA A 69 -6.68 1.22 1.72
N LEU A 70 -5.85 1.11 2.76
CA LEU A 70 -4.44 0.72 2.62
C LEU A 70 -4.28 -0.66 1.96
N MET A 71 -5.11 -1.64 2.35
CA MET A 71 -5.10 -2.97 1.75
C MET A 71 -5.39 -2.93 0.24
N LYS A 72 -6.34 -2.09 -0.18
CA LYS A 72 -6.66 -1.89 -1.60
C LYS A 72 -5.48 -1.30 -2.35
N VAL A 73 -4.76 -0.34 -1.76
CA VAL A 73 -3.56 0.26 -2.35
C VAL A 73 -2.45 -0.78 -2.51
N ILE A 74 -2.10 -1.51 -1.45
CA ILE A 74 -1.08 -2.57 -1.48
C ILE A 74 -1.40 -3.63 -2.54
N SER A 75 -2.68 -3.98 -2.69
CA SER A 75 -3.12 -4.98 -3.66
C SER A 75 -2.92 -4.56 -5.11
N ARG A 76 -2.77 -3.26 -5.42
CA ARG A 76 -2.47 -2.76 -6.77
C ARG A 76 -1.02 -3.03 -7.19
N PHE A 77 -0.12 -3.25 -6.24
CA PHE A 77 1.29 -3.57 -6.50
C PHE A 77 1.55 -5.07 -6.64
N GLY A 78 0.56 -5.92 -6.35
CA GLY A 78 0.62 -7.35 -6.64
C GLY A 78 0.48 -7.59 -8.15
N THR A 79 1.33 -8.45 -8.70
CA THR A 79 1.27 -8.83 -10.12
C THR A 79 -0.11 -9.36 -10.47
N LYS A 80 -0.77 -8.73 -11.46
CA LYS A 80 -1.86 -9.37 -12.20
C LYS A 80 -1.29 -10.67 -12.77
N LYS A 81 -1.85 -11.80 -12.35
CA LYS A 81 -1.69 -13.06 -13.10
C LYS A 81 -2.35 -12.90 -14.46
#